data_AF-A0A920K9Z6-F1
#
_entry.id   AF-A0A920K9Z6-F1
#
_cell.length_a   1.000
_cell.length_b   1.000
_cell.length_c   1.000
_cell.angle_alpha   90.00
_cell.angle_beta   90.00
_cell.angle_gamma   90.00
#
_symmetry.space_group_name_H-M   'P 1'
#
loop_
_entity.id
_entity.type
_entity.pdbx_description
1 polymer ?
#
loop_
_entity_poly.entity_id
_entity_poly.type
_entity_poly.pdbx_seq_one_letter_code
_entity_poly.pdbx_strand_id
1 'polypeptide(L)' 'MSEFQRTAIVTGGARGIGRAISEKLAMDGLCVCVADKDKEAADLAAARIKATGMVYS' A
#
# COMPACT_ATOMS: atom_id res chain seq x y z
N MET A 1 14.29 16.35 -15.04
CA MET A 1 14.48 15.98 -13.61
C MET A 1 13.72 14.69 -13.42
N SER A 2 14.34 13.62 -12.89
CA SER A 2 13.57 12.41 -12.57
C SER A 2 12.62 12.74 -11.43
N GLU A 3 11.32 12.63 -11.67
CA GLU A 3 10.31 12.82 -10.64
C GLU A 3 10.43 11.68 -9.63
N PHE A 4 10.82 12.00 -8.40
CA PHE A 4 10.83 11.01 -7.32
C PHE A 4 9.39 10.71 -6.91
N GLN A 5 8.92 9.50 -7.21
CA GLN A 5 7.61 9.05 -6.74
C GLN A 5 7.64 8.94 -5.21
N ARG A 6 6.70 9.61 -4.53
CA ARG A 6 6.63 9.59 -3.06
C ARG A 6 6.15 8.22 -2.59
N THR A 7 6.75 7.74 -1.50
CA THR A 7 6.36 6.49 -0.84
C THR A 7 5.60 6.77 0.45
N ALA A 8 4.46 6.12 0.64
CA ALA A 8 3.68 6.14 1.86
C ALA A 8 3.78 4.80 2.59
N ILE A 9 4.04 4.84 3.90
CA ILE A 9 4.07 3.64 4.75
C ILE A 9 2.79 3.64 5.58
N VAL A 10 2.02 2.56 5.50
CA VAL A 10 0.74 2.43 6.21
C VAL A 10 0.85 1.29 7.21
N THR A 11 0.89 1.61 8.49
CA THR A 11 0.86 0.64 9.59
C THR A 11 -0.57 0.15 9.84
N GLY A 12 -0.74 -1.15 10.09
CA GLY A 12 -2.07 -1.78 10.11
C GLY A 12 -2.73 -1.79 8.72
N GLY A 13 -1.93 -1.71 7.64
CA GLY A 13 -2.42 -1.52 6.28
C GLY A 13 -3.12 -2.74 5.67
N ALA A 14 -3.10 -3.90 6.34
CA ALA A 14 -3.62 -5.13 5.74
C ALA A 14 -5.16 -5.20 5.69
N ARG A 15 -5.87 -4.47 6.58
CA ARG A 15 -7.33 -4.60 6.73
C ARG A 15 -8.02 -3.30 7.14
N GLY A 16 -9.35 -3.32 7.07
CA GLY A 16 -10.21 -2.21 7.52
C GLY A 16 -9.81 -0.87 6.91
N ILE A 17 -9.68 0.15 7.77
CA ILE A 17 -9.33 1.51 7.36
C ILE A 17 -7.92 1.57 6.77
N GLY A 18 -6.95 0.83 7.34
CA GLY A 18 -5.57 0.83 6.83
C GLY A 18 -5.47 0.35 5.39
N ARG A 19 -6.26 -0.67 5.02
CA ARG A 19 -6.31 -1.14 3.63
C ARG A 19 -6.94 -0.12 2.70
N ALA A 20 -8.06 0.49 3.11
CA ALA A 20 -8.73 1.53 2.31
C ALA A 20 -7.82 2.75 2.05
N ILE A 21 -7.03 3.15 3.06
CA ILE A 21 -6.02 4.21 2.91
C ILE A 21 -4.93 3.78 1.92
N SER A 22 -4.42 2.56 2.06
CA SER A 22 -3.37 2.02 1.17
C SER A 22 -3.84 1.95 -0.29
N GLU A 23 -5.08 1.51 -0.53
CA GLU A 23 -5.72 1.51 -1.85
C GLU A 23 -5.83 2.93 -2.42
N LYS A 24 -6.31 3.89 -1.63
CA LYS A 24 -6.49 5.27 -2.07
C LYS A 24 -5.15 5.94 -2.41
N LEU A 25 -4.13 5.78 -1.58
CA LEU A 25 -2.79 6.34 -1.84
C LEU A 25 -2.16 5.77 -3.11
N ALA A 26 -2.34 4.46 -3.35
CA ALA A 26 -1.89 3.83 -4.58
C ALA A 26 -2.61 4.39 -5.82
N MET A 27 -3.93 4.59 -5.73
CA MET A 27 -4.73 5.22 -6.81
C MET A 27 -4.33 6.67 -7.07
N ASP A 28 -3.86 7.39 -6.05
CA ASP A 28 -3.38 8.76 -6.16
C ASP A 28 -1.93 8.84 -6.71
N GLY A 29 -1.35 7.70 -7.11
CA GLY A 29 -0.05 7.63 -7.78
C GLY A 29 1.15 7.50 -6.84
N LEU A 30 0.93 7.29 -5.54
CA LEU A 30 2.02 7.03 -4.61
C LEU A 30 2.48 5.58 -4.68
N CYS A 31 3.75 5.37 -4.34
CA CYS A 31 4.24 4.06 -3.93
C CYS A 31 3.74 3.78 -2.51
N VAL A 32 3.19 2.60 -2.23
CA VAL A 32 2.66 2.27 -0.90
C VAL A 32 3.39 1.07 -0.29
N CYS A 33 3.72 1.14 1.00
CA CYS A 33 4.22 0.02 1.79
C CYS A 33 3.16 -0.34 2.84
N VAL A 34 2.63 -1.56 2.74
CA VAL A 34 1.65 -2.13 3.65
C VAL A 34 2.37 -2.79 4.81
N ALA A 35 2.49 -2.10 5.94
CA ALA A 35 3.09 -2.64 7.15
C ALA A 35 2.02 -3.20 8.08
N ASP A 36 2.08 -4.50 8.38
CA ASP A 36 1.21 -5.14 9.37
C ASP A 36 2.01 -6.15 10.19
N LYS A 37 1.54 -6.47 11.39
CA LYS A 37 2.14 -7.54 12.21
C LYS A 37 1.93 -8.91 11.59
N ASP A 38 0.86 -9.05 10.81
CA ASP A 38 0.48 -10.27 10.11
C ASP A 38 0.99 -10.18 8.66
N LYS A 39 2.11 -10.84 8.39
CA LYS A 39 2.79 -10.79 7.09
C LYS A 39 1.92 -11.32 5.96
N GLU A 40 1.21 -12.43 6.17
CA GLU A 40 0.34 -13.00 5.14
C GLU A 40 -0.81 -12.04 4.80
N ALA A 41 -1.40 -11.40 5.81
CA ALA A 41 -2.42 -10.39 5.59
C ALA A 41 -1.88 -9.17 4.82
N ALA A 42 -0.66 -8.73 5.14
CA ALA A 42 0.01 -7.64 4.42
C ALA A 42 0.27 -8.00 2.95
N ASP A 43 0.81 -9.20 2.69
CA ASP A 43 1.10 -9.69 1.35
C ASP A 43 -0.19 -9.83 0.51
N LEU A 44 -1.28 -10.33 1.10
CA LEU A 44 -2.59 -10.40 0.45
C LEU A 44 -3.16 -9.01 0.14
N ALA A 45 -3.00 -8.05 1.05
CA ALA A 45 -3.45 -6.68 0.84
C ALA A 45 -2.64 -5.99 -0.27
N ALA A 46 -1.31 -6.11 -0.25
CA ALA A 46 -0.45 -5.59 -1.31
C ALA A 46 -0.78 -6.24 -2.66
N ALA A 47 -0.99 -7.55 -2.73
CA ALA A 47 -1.41 -8.22 -3.97
C ALA A 47 -2.72 -7.64 -4.53
N ARG A 48 -3.68 -7.30 -3.66
CA ARG A 48 -4.95 -6.65 -4.06
C ARG A 48 -4.74 -5.22 -4.56
N ILE A 49 -3.91 -4.43 -3.88
CA ILE A 49 -3.64 -3.02 -4.21
C ILE A 49 -2.79 -2.90 -5.48
N LYS A 50 -2.00 -3.91 -5.82
CA LYS A 50 -1.13 -3.91 -7.01
C LYS A 50 -1.89 -3.71 -8.32
N ALA A 51 -3.19 -4.01 -8.33
CA ALA A 51 -4.07 -3.74 -9.48
C ALA A 51 -4.37 -2.24 -9.68
N THR A 52 -4.22 -1.41 -8.64
CA THR A 52 -4.58 0.02 -8.65
C THR A 52 -3.40 0.97 -8.49
N GLY A 53 -2.18 0.47 -8.21
CA GLY A 53 -0.96 1.27 -8.13
C GLY A 53 0.27 0.49 -7.69
N MET A 54 1.37 1.20 -7.42
CA MET A 54 2.62 0.57 -6.94
C MET A 54 2.56 0.29 -5.44
N VAL A 55 2.80 -0.96 -5.04
CA VAL A 55 2.70 -1.38 -3.64
C VAL A 55 3.71 -2.48 -3.28
N TYR A 56 4.11 -2.46 -2.00
CA TYR A 56 4.99 -3.41 -1.32
C TYR A 56 4.35 -3.82 0.02
N SER A 57 4.75 -4.96 0.58
CA SER A 57 4.29 -5.50 1.87
C SER A 57 5.44 -5.96 2.75
#